data_AF-A0A1Y4TDL2-F1
#
_entry.id   AF-A0A1Y4TDL2-F1
#
_cell.length_a   1.000
_cell.length_b   1.000
_cell.length_c   1.000
_cell.angle_alpha   90.00
_cell.angle_beta   90.00
_cell.angle_gamma   90.00
#
_symmetry.space_group_name_H-M   'P 1'
#
loop_
_entity.id
_entity.type
_entity.pdbx_description
1 polymer ?
#
loop_
_entity_poly.entity_id
_entity_poly.type
_entity_poly.pdbx_seq_one_letter_code
_entity_poly.pdbx_strand_id
1 'polypeptide(L)'
;MNIPVRLKNPVFWAQLGLAVFTPVLAYFGLTGADITSWPVLGATLLAAVRNPYVCALVAVSVWNAVNDPTTAGLGDSARALNYSRPA
;
A
#
# COMPACT_ATOMS: atom_id res chain seq x y z
N MET A 1 -4.87 -9.49 -13.76
CA MET A 1 -4.94 -8.34 -12.85
C MET A 1 -5.47 -7.11 -13.57
N ASN A 2 -6.67 -6.62 -13.24
CA ASN A 2 -7.23 -5.42 -13.88
C ASN A 2 -6.81 -4.12 -13.16
N ILE A 3 -5.50 -3.83 -13.14
CA ILE A 3 -4.90 -2.61 -12.57
C ILE A 3 -5.64 -1.31 -12.95
N PRO A 4 -6.05 -1.07 -14.22
CA PRO A 4 -6.71 0.19 -14.59
C PRO A 4 -8.08 0.41 -13.93
N VAL A 5 -8.75 -0.66 -13.45
CA VAL A 5 -10.00 -0.54 -12.68
C VAL A 5 -9.72 -0.28 -11.20
N ARG A 6 -8.68 -0.90 -10.62
CA ARG A 6 -8.31 -0.68 -9.20
C ARG A 6 -7.80 0.74 -8.95
N LEU A 7 -7.09 1.34 -9.90
CA LEU A 7 -6.64 2.74 -9.81
C LEU A 7 -7.80 3.74 -9.73
N LYS A 8 -9.01 3.38 -10.17
CA LYS A 8 -10.22 4.20 -10.05
C LYS A 8 -10.91 4.05 -8.69
N ASN A 9 -10.50 3.07 -7.86
CA ASN A 9 -11.10 2.81 -6.57
C ASN A 9 -10.37 3.59 -5.46
N PRO A 10 -11.05 4.46 -4.69
CA PRO A 10 -10.43 5.18 -3.57
C PRO A 10 -9.91 4.26 -2.46
N VAL A 11 -10.54 3.10 -2.25
CA VAL A 11 -10.11 2.10 -1.25
C VAL A 11 -8.75 1.50 -1.61
N PHE A 12 -8.46 1.33 -2.91
CA PHE A 12 -7.15 0.85 -3.36
C PHE A 12 -6.03 1.84 -2.98
N TRP A 13 -6.27 3.14 -3.12
CA TRP A 13 -5.31 4.17 -2.71
C TRP A 13 -5.09 4.21 -1.20
N ALA A 14 -6.16 4.01 -0.40
CA ALA A 14 -6.04 3.90 1.04
C ALA A 14 -5.23 2.67 1.46
N GLN A 15 -5.48 1.51 0.85
CA GLN A 15 -4.72 0.28 1.09
C GLN A 15 -3.25 0.43 0.69
N LEU A 16 -2.96 1.06 -0.45
CA LEU A 16 -1.59 1.32 -0.88
C LEU A 16 -0.87 2.26 0.09
N GLY A 17 -1.55 3.30 0.57
CA GLY A 17 -1.03 4.19 1.61
C GLY A 17 -0.68 3.43 2.89
N LEU A 18 -1.60 2.60 3.40
CA LEU A 18 -1.36 1.76 4.57
C LEU A 18 -0.20 0.78 4.34
N ALA A 19 -0.13 0.15 3.17
CA ALA A 19 0.94 -0.79 2.83
C ALA A 19 2.33 -0.14 2.90
N VAL A 20 2.43 1.17 2.65
CA VAL A 20 3.68 1.93 2.82
C VAL A 20 3.87 2.37 4.27
N PHE A 21 2.84 2.93 4.90
CA PHE A 21 2.97 3.54 6.23
C PHE A 21 3.14 2.53 7.36
N THR A 22 2.40 1.42 7.34
CA THR A 22 2.42 0.42 8.41
C THR A 22 3.81 -0.18 8.65
N PRO A 23 4.55 -0.69 7.64
CA PRO A 23 5.90 -1.22 7.87
C PRO A 23 6.91 -0.15 8.30
N VAL A 24 6.77 1.09 7.82
CA VAL A 24 7.63 2.21 8.26
C VAL A 24 7.43 2.48 9.75
N LEU A 25 6.18 2.67 10.18
CA LEU A 25 5.85 2.92 11.58
C LEU A 25 6.28 1.76 12.47
N ALA A 26 5.96 0.52 12.07
CA ALA A 26 6.33 -0.69 12.82
C ALA A 26 7.86 -0.82 12.97
N TYR A 27 8.64 -0.55 11.93
CA TYR A 27 10.09 -0.63 12.00
C TYR A 27 10.70 0.36 13.00
N PHE A 28 10.17 1.59 13.04
CA PHE A 28 10.64 2.62 13.96
C PHE A 28 9.98 2.55 15.35
N GLY A 29 9.09 1.57 15.59
CA GLY A 29 8.34 1.47 16.85
C GLY A 29 7.38 2.64 17.08
N LEU A 30 6.97 3.31 16.00
CA LEU A 30 6.08 4.46 16.02
C LEU A 30 4.64 4.01 15.81
N THR A 31 3.73 4.79 16.36
CA THR A 31 2.28 4.71 16.13
C THR A 31 1.82 5.90 15.30
N GLY A 32 0.60 5.84 14.78
CA GLY A 32 0.00 6.99 14.11
C GLY A 32 -0.12 8.23 15.01
N ALA A 33 -0.21 8.04 16.33
CA ALA A 33 -0.27 9.14 17.29
C ALA A 33 1.07 9.89 17.44
N ASP A 34 2.19 9.25 17.11
CA ASP A 34 3.52 9.85 17.21
C ASP A 34 3.80 10.81 16.05
N ILE A 35 3.08 10.65 14.92
CA ILE A 35 3.13 11.54 13.77
C ILE A 35 2.21 12.75 14.02
N THR A 36 2.63 13.62 14.94
CA THR A 36 1.84 14.78 15.38
C THR A 36 1.99 16.01 14.48
N SER A 37 2.95 16.02 13.56
CA SER A 37 3.23 17.16 12.69
C SER A 37 3.88 16.76 11.36
N TRP A 38 3.74 17.62 10.34
CA TRP A 38 4.35 17.42 9.01
C TRP A 38 5.88 17.25 9.03
N PRO A 39 6.65 17.99 9.88
CA PRO A 39 8.09 17.77 9.98
C PRO A 39 8.44 16.37 10.51
N VAL A 40 7.72 15.87 11.52
CA VAL A 40 7.94 14.52 12.08
C VAL A 40 7.65 13.46 11.02
N LEU A 41 6.56 13.63 10.25
CA LEU A 41 6.23 12.76 9.13
C LEU A 41 7.37 12.73 8.10
N GLY A 42 7.84 13.90 7.66
CA GLY A 42 8.88 14.02 6.65
C GLY A 42 10.21 13.39 7.09
N ALA A 43 10.61 13.63 8.34
CA ALA A 43 11.82 13.03 8.91
C ALA A 43 11.72 11.50 8.98
N THR A 44 10.57 10.97 9.38
CA THR A 44 10.32 9.52 9.46
C THR A 44 10.37 8.86 8.08
N LEU A 45 9.75 9.47 7.07
CA LEU A 45 9.79 8.97 5.70
C LEU A 45 11.20 9.04 5.11
N LEU A 46 11.95 10.11 5.39
CA LEU A 46 13.34 10.22 4.95
C LEU A 46 14.22 9.15 5.60
N ALA A 47 14.05 8.90 6.90
CA ALA A 47 14.75 7.83 7.61
C ALA A 47 14.40 6.45 7.03
N ALA A 48 13.14 6.22 6.65
CA ALA A 48 12.70 5.00 5.98
C ALA A 48 13.41 4.80 4.64
N VAL A 49 13.43 5.83 3.77
CA VAL A 49 14.06 5.75 2.44
C VAL A 49 15.57 5.54 2.52
N ARG A 50 16.23 6.09 3.54
CA ARG A 50 17.67 5.91 3.76
C ARG A 50 18.04 4.51 4.27
N ASN A 51 17.05 3.70 4.66
CA ASN A 51 17.27 2.36 5.17
C ASN A 51 16.83 1.31 4.14
N PRO A 52 17.78 0.59 3.49
CA PRO A 52 17.44 -0.36 2.44
C PRO A 52 16.58 -1.53 2.94
N TYR A 53 16.69 -1.90 4.22
CA TYR A 53 15.85 -2.94 4.82
C TYR A 53 14.38 -2.47 4.93
N VAL A 54 14.15 -1.22 5.32
CA VAL A 54 12.79 -0.64 5.38
C VAL A 54 12.19 -0.52 3.98
N CYS A 55 13.01 -0.12 2.99
CA CYS A 55 12.58 -0.11 1.59
C CYS A 55 12.14 -1.50 1.11
N ALA A 56 12.87 -2.56 1.47
CA ALA A 56 12.48 -3.93 1.15
C ALA A 56 11.16 -4.34 1.84
N LEU A 57 10.98 -3.98 3.12
CA LEU A 57 9.73 -4.23 3.85
C LEU A 57 8.53 -3.53 3.21
N VAL A 58 8.69 -2.26 2.84
CA VAL A 58 7.66 -1.51 2.11
C VAL A 58 7.38 -2.17 0.77
N ALA A 59 8.39 -2.58 0.02
CA ALA A 59 8.20 -3.24 -1.28
C ALA A 59 7.41 -4.55 -1.15
N VAL A 60 7.72 -5.39 -0.14
CA VAL A 60 6.97 -6.63 0.13
C VAL A 60 5.54 -6.33 0.57
N SER A 61 5.34 -5.32 1.43
CA SER A 61 4.01 -4.92 1.90
C SER A 61 3.15 -4.39 0.74
N VAL A 62 3.71 -3.56 -0.14
CA VAL A 62 3.06 -3.09 -1.36
C VAL A 62 2.77 -4.25 -2.29
N TRP A 63 3.72 -5.18 -2.47
CA TRP A 63 3.51 -6.39 -3.26
C TRP A 63 2.32 -7.20 -2.74
N ASN A 64 2.17 -7.34 -1.42
CA ASN A 64 1.04 -8.04 -0.80
C ASN A 64 -0.29 -7.30 -0.98
N ALA A 65 -0.29 -5.97 -0.84
CA ALA A 65 -1.49 -5.15 -1.03
C ALA A 65 -1.96 -5.16 -2.50
N VAL A 66 -1.00 -5.23 -3.43
CA VAL A 66 -1.26 -5.28 -4.87
C VAL A 66 -1.67 -6.69 -5.31
N ASN A 67 -0.99 -7.73 -4.79
CA ASN A 67 -1.26 -9.15 -5.07
C ASN A 67 -2.15 -9.82 -4.01
N ASP A 68 -3.13 -9.07 -3.50
CA ASP A 68 -4.08 -9.50 -2.49
C ASP A 68 -4.54 -10.98 -2.69
N PRO A 69 -4.24 -11.90 -1.76
CA PRO A 69 -4.56 -13.32 -1.89
C PRO A 69 -6.07 -13.62 -1.82
N THR A 70 -6.92 -12.62 -1.56
CA THR A 70 -8.37 -12.74 -1.68
C THR A 70 -8.88 -12.60 -3.14
N THR A 71 -8.02 -12.16 -4.06
CA THR A 71 -8.25 -12.32 -5.50
C THR A 71 -7.67 -13.65 -5.97
N ALA A 72 -8.54 -14.56 -6.42
CA ALA A 72 -8.15 -15.87 -6.93
C ALA A 72 -7.20 -15.74 -8.14
N GLY A 73 -5.91 -16.00 -7.91
CA GLY A 73 -4.91 -16.25 -8.96
C GLY A 73 -4.32 -15.02 -9.66
N LEU A 74 -3.20 -15.25 -10.37
CA LEU A 74 -2.54 -14.28 -11.25
C LEU A 74 -3.41 -13.87 -12.46
N GLY A 75 -4.50 -14.59 -12.72
CA GLY A 75 -5.50 -14.30 -13.75
C GLY A 75 -6.81 -13.88 -13.11
N ASP A 76 -7.36 -12.74 -13.56
CA ASP A 76 -8.65 -12.26 -13.08
C ASP A 76 -9.77 -13.17 -13.61
N SER A 77 -10.75 -13.49 -12.78
CA SER A 77 -11.89 -14.32 -13.18
C SER A 77 -12.71 -13.63 -14.27
N ALA A 78 -13.35 -14.41 -15.16
CA ALA A 78 -14.06 -13.92 -16.35
C ALA A 78 -15.16 -12.85 -16.09
N ARG A 79 -15.55 -12.63 -14.82
CA ARG A 79 -16.46 -11.54 -14.41
C ARG A 79 -15.83 -10.14 -14.45
N ALA A 80 -14.51 -10.01 -14.37
CA ALA A 80 -13.83 -8.72 -14.43
C ALA A 80 -13.60 -8.19 -15.86
N LEU A 81 -13.76 -9.05 -16.88
CA LEU A 81 -13.63 -8.67 -18.29
C LEU A 81 -14.78 -7.78 -18.78
N ASN A 82 -15.95 -7.83 -18.13
CA ASN A 82 -17.15 -7.09 -18.55
C ASN A 82 -17.50 -5.92 -17.61
N TYR A 83 -16.65 -5.59 -16.64
CA TYR A 83 -16.95 -4.58 -15.63
C TYR A 83 -16.42 -3.20 -16.04
N SER A 84 -17.31 -2.32 -16.50
CA SER A 84 -16.93 -1.02 -17.08
C SER A 84 -17.14 0.18 -16.15
N ARG A 85 -17.97 0.11 -15.09
CA ARG A 85 -18.18 1.21 -14.11
C ARG A 85 -18.67 0.71 -12.74
N PRO A 86 -18.22 1.30 -11.61
CA PRO A 86 -18.89 1.14 -10.33
C PRO A 86 -20.09 2.08 -10.24
N ALA A 87 -21.17 1.59 -9.61
CA ALA A 87 -22.32 2.38 -9.18
C ALA A 87 -22.02 3.09 -7.86
#